data_AF-A0A4U9HUH5-F1
#
_entry.id   AF-A0A4U9HUH5-F1
#
_cell.length_a   1.000
_cell.length_b   1.000
_cell.length_c   1.000
_cell.angle_alpha   90.00
_cell.angle_beta   90.00
_cell.angle_gamma   90.00
#
_symmetry.space_group_name_H-M   'P 1'
#
loop_
_entity.id
_entity.type
_entity.pdbx_description
1 polymer ?
#
loop_
_entity_poly.entity_id
_entity_poly.type
_entity_poly.pdbx_seq_one_letter_code
_entity_poly.pdbx_strand_id
1 'polypeptide(L)'
;MASRIASCWPPTGSIARYKTLEWMNYIATELHKGFTPLFRPDTPEEYKPTVRALLEKKLQYVNESLKDDQWICGPRFTIADAYLFTVLRWARAVKLNMEGLSHIDAYMQRMAERPAVAAALEAEGLK
;
A
#
# COMPACT_ATOMS: atom_id res chain seq x y z
N MET A 1 15.23 -16.03 -25.47
CA MET A 1 15.42 -14.59 -25.18
C MET A 1 14.65 -14.26 -23.90
N ALA A 2 15.22 -14.59 -22.74
CA ALA A 2 14.59 -14.28 -21.45
C ALA A 2 14.69 -12.78 -21.24
N SER A 3 13.58 -12.07 -21.47
CA SER A 3 13.40 -10.69 -21.04
C SER A 3 13.85 -10.60 -19.58
N ARG A 4 14.87 -9.79 -19.31
CA ARG A 4 15.27 -9.46 -17.95
C ARG A 4 14.12 -8.65 -17.35
N ILE A 5 13.12 -9.33 -16.79
CA ILE A 5 12.23 -8.72 -15.82
C ILE A 5 13.18 -8.26 -14.71
N ALA A 6 13.41 -6.96 -14.61
CA ALA A 6 14.09 -6.41 -13.45
C ALA A 6 13.31 -6.90 -12.23
N SER A 7 13.94 -7.78 -11.44
CA SER A 7 13.26 -8.44 -10.32
C SER A 7 12.79 -7.35 -9.34
N CYS A 8 11.47 -7.22 -9.17
CA CYS A 8 10.85 -6.39 -8.12
C CYS A 8 11.09 -6.96 -6.70
N TRP A 9 11.87 -8.04 -6.64
CA TRP A 9 12.27 -8.74 -5.43
C TRP A 9 13.79 -8.62 -5.27
N PRO A 10 14.28 -7.92 -4.23
CA PRO A 10 15.71 -7.72 -4.03
C PRO A 10 16.46 -9.04 -3.80
N PRO A 11 17.77 -9.12 -4.12
CA PRO A 11 18.58 -10.33 -3.93
C PRO A 11 18.60 -10.82 -2.48
N THR A 12 18.67 -12.12 -2.27
CA THR A 12 18.83 -12.73 -0.95
C THR A 12 20.10 -12.23 -0.26
N GLY A 13 20.04 -12.03 1.06
CA GLY A 13 21.16 -11.53 1.86
C GLY A 13 21.44 -10.02 1.73
N SER A 14 20.76 -9.29 0.82
CA SER A 14 20.92 -7.83 0.71
C SER A 14 20.10 -7.08 1.77
N ILE A 15 20.59 -5.92 2.22
CA ILE A 15 19.82 -5.05 3.13
C ILE A 15 18.49 -4.60 2.52
N ALA A 16 18.46 -4.37 1.21
CA ALA A 16 17.25 -4.02 0.48
C ALA A 16 16.17 -5.11 0.61
N ARG A 17 16.58 -6.39 0.65
CA ARG A 17 15.65 -7.51 0.84
C ARG A 17 14.99 -7.47 2.21
N TYR A 18 15.75 -7.18 3.26
CA TYR A 18 15.20 -7.09 4.61
C TYR A 18 14.26 -5.90 4.77
N LYS A 19 14.59 -4.74 4.17
CA LYS A 19 13.67 -3.59 4.12
C LYS A 19 12.36 -3.90 3.38
N THR A 20 12.44 -4.62 2.25
CA THR A 20 11.22 -5.06 1.55
C THR A 20 10.41 -6.04 2.39
N LEU A 21 11.05 -6.98 3.09
CA LEU A 21 10.36 -7.91 3.98
C LEU A 21 9.71 -7.21 5.18
N GLU A 22 10.39 -6.21 5.75
CA GLU A 22 9.86 -5.34 6.81
C GLU A 22 8.56 -4.67 6.36
N TRP A 23 8.57 -4.01 5.21
CA TRP A 23 7.36 -3.37 4.66
C TRP A 23 6.27 -4.38 4.30
N MET A 24 6.63 -5.52 3.69
CA MET A 24 5.65 -6.58 3.41
C MET A 24 4.97 -7.08 4.69
N ASN A 25 5.74 -7.25 5.77
CA ASN A 25 5.19 -7.64 7.07
C ASN A 25 4.29 -6.55 7.64
N TYR A 26 4.73 -5.29 7.67
CA TYR A 26 3.94 -4.16 8.14
C TYR A 26 2.62 -4.03 7.37
N ILE A 27 2.65 -4.09 6.04
CA ILE A 27 1.45 -4.01 5.21
C ILE A 27 0.51 -5.17 5.52
N ALA A 28 1.03 -6.39 5.70
CA ALA A 28 0.20 -7.55 6.01
C ALA A 28 -0.47 -7.47 7.38
N THR A 29 0.31 -7.18 8.44
CA THR A 29 -0.17 -7.28 9.83
C THR A 29 -0.82 -6.00 10.33
N GLU A 30 -0.30 -4.84 9.93
CA GLU A 30 -0.76 -3.56 10.46
C GLU A 30 -1.83 -2.91 9.58
N LEU A 31 -1.69 -3.01 8.26
CA LEU A 31 -2.64 -2.39 7.33
C LEU A 31 -3.73 -3.37 6.91
N HIS A 32 -3.41 -4.42 6.14
CA HIS A 32 -4.39 -5.35 5.59
C HIS A 32 -5.25 -5.97 6.70
N LYS A 33 -4.65 -6.55 7.74
CA LYS A 33 -5.45 -7.07 8.87
C LYS A 33 -6.27 -5.98 9.57
N GLY A 34 -5.75 -4.76 9.65
CA GLY A 34 -6.48 -3.60 10.19
C GLY A 34 -7.79 -3.29 9.46
N PHE A 35 -7.90 -3.59 8.16
CA PHE A 35 -9.15 -3.43 7.40
C PHE A 35 -10.19 -4.53 7.66
N THR A 36 -9.80 -5.66 8.24
CA THR A 36 -10.70 -6.83 8.40
C THR A 36 -12.02 -6.47 9.12
N PRO A 37 -12.02 -5.73 10.25
CA PRO A 37 -13.28 -5.36 10.92
C PRO A 37 -14.15 -4.40 10.08
N LEU A 38 -13.58 -3.64 9.14
CA LEU A 38 -14.37 -2.75 8.29
C LEU A 38 -15.11 -3.48 7.17
N PHE A 39 -14.62 -4.67 6.76
CA PHE A 39 -15.23 -5.48 5.71
C PHE A 39 -16.12 -6.60 6.24
N ARG A 40 -16.04 -6.90 7.53
CA ARG A 40 -16.81 -7.94 8.17
C ARG A 40 -18.21 -7.45 8.53
N PRO A 41 -19.28 -8.12 8.05
CA PRO A 41 -20.66 -7.69 8.31
C PRO A 41 -21.07 -7.87 9.78
N ASP A 42 -20.38 -8.72 10.53
CA ASP A 42 -20.61 -9.01 11.95
C ASP A 42 -19.84 -8.07 12.90
N THR A 43 -19.11 -7.08 12.37
CA THR A 43 -18.39 -6.12 13.22
C THR A 43 -19.36 -5.11 13.83
N PRO A 44 -19.39 -4.94 15.17
CA PRO A 44 -20.24 -3.94 15.82
C PRO A 44 -20.01 -2.53 15.26
N GLU A 45 -21.09 -1.81 14.93
CA GLU A 45 -20.99 -0.46 14.34
C GLU A 45 -20.25 0.52 15.26
N GLU A 46 -20.44 0.39 16.58
CA GLU A 46 -19.76 1.20 17.60
C GLU A 46 -18.24 0.98 17.64
N TYR A 47 -17.74 -0.16 17.15
CA TYR A 47 -16.31 -0.45 17.11
C TYR A 47 -15.62 0.11 15.86
N LYS A 48 -16.35 0.30 14.76
CA LYS A 48 -15.79 0.77 13.48
C LYS A 48 -15.09 2.13 13.59
N PRO A 49 -15.59 3.15 14.32
CA PRO A 49 -14.87 4.42 14.51
C PRO A 49 -13.46 4.23 15.10
N THR A 50 -13.32 3.36 16.10
CA THR A 50 -12.02 3.04 16.72
C THR A 50 -11.07 2.41 15.71
N VAL A 51 -11.55 1.48 14.90
CA VAL A 51 -10.75 0.83 13.85
C VAL A 51 -10.31 1.85 12.78
N ARG A 52 -11.21 2.74 12.37
CA ARG A 52 -10.91 3.81 11.41
C ARG A 52 -9.80 4.73 11.93
N ALA A 53 -9.92 5.23 13.16
CA ALA A 53 -8.90 6.10 13.76
C ALA A 53 -7.52 5.42 13.86
N LEU A 54 -7.49 4.12 14.19
CA LEU A 54 -6.25 3.35 14.22
C LEU A 54 -5.62 3.22 12.83
N LEU A 55 -6.42 2.95 11.80
CA LEU A 55 -5.93 2.88 10.42
C LEU A 55 -5.43 4.25 9.93
N GLU A 56 -6.15 5.33 10.20
CA GLU A 56 -5.75 6.69 9.82
C GLU A 56 -4.40 7.07 10.43
N LYS A 57 -4.15 6.72 11.70
CA LYS A 57 -2.83 6.89 12.32
C LYS A 57 -1.74 6.07 11.63
N LYS A 58 -2.03 4.84 11.19
CA LYS A 58 -1.05 4.02 10.44
C LYS A 58 -0.77 4.61 9.05
N LEU A 59 -1.78 5.22 8.41
CA LEU A 59 -1.59 5.93 7.15
C LEU A 59 -0.71 7.17 7.29
N GLN A 60 -0.73 7.86 8.44
CA GLN A 60 0.24 8.94 8.72
C GLN A 60 1.68 8.41 8.71
N TYR A 61 1.94 7.25 9.33
CA TYR A 61 3.27 6.64 9.29
C TYR A 61 3.72 6.25 7.87
N VAL A 62 2.80 5.71 7.06
CA VAL A 62 3.07 5.42 5.64
C VAL A 62 3.37 6.71 4.87
N ASN A 63 2.61 7.77 5.10
CA ASN A 63 2.82 9.06 4.45
C ASN A 63 4.19 9.65 4.76
N GLU A 64 4.60 9.66 6.04
CA GLU A 64 5.94 10.12 6.42
C GLU A 64 7.04 9.24 5.82
N SER A 65 6.82 7.93 5.73
CA SER A 65 7.78 7.01 5.11
C SER A 65 7.95 7.21 3.60
N LEU A 66 6.99 7.85 2.93
CA LEU A 66 7.03 8.18 1.51
C LEU A 66 7.55 9.61 1.24
N LYS A 67 7.89 10.37 2.28
CA LYS A 67 8.26 11.78 2.16
C LYS A 67 9.48 12.01 1.27
N ASP A 68 10.54 11.24 1.50
CA ASP A 68 11.83 11.44 0.84
C ASP A 68 12.10 10.41 -0.27
N ASP A 69 11.22 9.41 -0.41
CA ASP A 69 11.43 8.28 -1.30
C ASP A 69 10.33 8.15 -2.37
N GLN A 70 10.75 7.75 -3.57
CA GLN A 70 9.82 7.55 -4.69
C GLN A 70 8.85 6.37 -4.44
N TRP A 71 9.36 5.30 -3.83
CA TRP A 71 8.70 4.04 -3.53
C TRP A 71 8.90 3.70 -2.06
N ILE A 72 8.08 2.83 -1.48
CA ILE A 72 8.07 2.58 -0.04
C ILE A 72 9.38 1.98 0.50
N CYS A 73 10.16 1.33 -0.37
CA CYS A 73 11.47 0.77 -0.05
C CYS A 73 12.65 1.60 -0.59
N GLY A 74 12.42 2.82 -1.06
CA GLY A 74 13.45 3.73 -1.58
C GLY A 74 13.29 4.07 -3.06
N PRO A 75 14.39 4.12 -3.85
CA PRO A 75 14.34 4.62 -5.23
C PRO A 75 13.83 3.61 -6.26
N ARG A 76 13.63 2.33 -5.89
CA ARG A 76 13.21 1.27 -6.82
C ARG A 76 11.90 0.65 -6.40
N PHE A 77 11.01 0.47 -7.38
CA PHE A 77 9.76 -0.25 -7.21
C PHE A 77 10.00 -1.71 -6.78
N THR A 78 9.21 -2.17 -5.82
CA THR A 78 9.25 -3.54 -5.30
C THR A 78 7.84 -4.13 -5.18
N ILE A 79 7.76 -5.42 -4.83
CA ILE A 79 6.47 -6.06 -4.50
C ILE A 79 5.74 -5.39 -3.32
N ALA A 80 6.46 -4.75 -2.39
CA ALA A 80 5.83 -4.02 -1.29
C ALA A 80 4.96 -2.87 -1.80
N ASP A 81 5.38 -2.19 -2.87
CA ASP A 81 4.62 -1.10 -3.49
C ASP A 81 3.32 -1.60 -4.13
N ALA A 82 3.38 -2.74 -4.84
CA ALA A 82 2.19 -3.37 -5.41
C ALA A 82 1.16 -3.71 -4.32
N TYR A 83 1.62 -4.24 -3.19
CA TYR A 83 0.73 -4.59 -2.07
C TYR A 83 0.18 -3.34 -1.37
N LEU A 84 1.03 -2.36 -1.09
CA LEU A 84 0.63 -1.11 -0.45
C LEU A 84 -0.41 -0.37 -1.30
N PHE A 85 -0.21 -0.30 -2.61
CA PHE A 85 -1.15 0.36 -3.53
C PHE A 85 -2.57 -0.25 -3.42
N THR A 86 -2.68 -1.57 -3.42
CA THR A 86 -3.98 -2.25 -3.25
C THR A 86 -4.66 -1.87 -1.93
N VAL A 87 -3.91 -1.88 -0.83
CA VAL A 87 -4.45 -1.53 0.50
C VAL A 87 -4.84 -0.05 0.58
N LEU A 88 -4.08 0.86 -0.04
CA LEU A 88 -4.43 2.28 -0.10
C LEU A 88 -5.68 2.54 -0.94
N ARG A 89 -5.95 1.72 -1.98
CA ARG A 89 -7.23 1.79 -2.71
C ARG A 89 -8.41 1.44 -1.81
N TRP A 90 -8.25 0.48 -0.89
CA TRP A 90 -9.28 0.17 0.10
C TRP A 90 -9.54 1.35 1.05
N ALA A 91 -8.49 2.02 1.53
CA ALA A 91 -8.62 3.22 2.36
C ALA A 91 -9.53 4.27 1.72
N ARG A 92 -9.34 4.52 0.42
CA ARG A 92 -10.21 5.42 -0.37
C ARG A 92 -11.62 4.87 -0.52
N ALA A 93 -11.78 3.58 -0.84
CA ALA A 93 -13.09 2.96 -1.04
C ALA A 93 -13.96 2.99 0.24
N VAL A 94 -13.37 2.77 1.41
CA VAL A 94 -14.08 2.86 2.70
C VAL A 94 -14.12 4.27 3.29
N LYS A 95 -13.61 5.27 2.56
CA LYS A 95 -13.62 6.69 2.94
C LYS A 95 -12.95 6.94 4.30
N LEU A 96 -11.74 6.42 4.50
CA LEU A 96 -10.89 6.89 5.62
C LEU A 96 -10.52 8.35 5.39
N ASN A 97 -10.26 9.08 6.48
CA ASN A 97 -9.69 10.42 6.36
C ASN A 97 -8.25 10.32 5.82
N MET A 98 -8.04 10.86 4.62
CA MET A 98 -6.73 10.92 3.97
C MET A 98 -6.27 12.37 3.75
N GLU A 99 -6.95 13.34 4.35
CA GLU A 99 -6.59 14.75 4.25
C GLU A 99 -5.17 15.00 4.79
N GLY A 100 -4.40 15.81 4.07
CA GLY A 100 -3.01 16.12 4.41
C GLY A 100 -1.98 15.03 4.07
N LEU A 101 -2.40 13.85 3.60
CA LEU A 101 -1.50 12.74 3.22
C LEU A 101 -0.95 12.89 1.80
N SER A 102 -0.33 14.04 1.52
CA SER A 102 0.12 14.43 0.17
C SER A 102 1.18 13.51 -0.44
N HIS A 103 2.03 12.87 0.38
CA HIS A 103 3.04 11.92 -0.12
C HIS A 103 2.38 10.63 -0.60
N ILE A 104 1.32 10.18 0.09
CA ILE A 104 0.48 9.08 -0.38
C ILE A 104 -0.22 9.45 -1.69
N ASP A 105 -0.76 10.67 -1.82
CA ASP A 105 -1.42 11.07 -3.06
C ASP A 105 -0.47 11.08 -4.26
N ALA A 106 0.73 11.65 -4.09
CA ALA A 106 1.77 11.64 -5.10
C ALA A 106 2.22 10.20 -5.44
N TYR A 107 2.35 9.33 -4.45
CA TYR A 107 2.66 7.91 -4.64
C TYR A 107 1.57 7.19 -5.44
N MET A 108 0.30 7.41 -5.11
CA MET A 108 -0.85 6.79 -5.78
C MET A 108 -0.95 7.23 -7.24
N GLN A 109 -0.67 8.51 -7.53
CA GLN A 109 -0.61 9.01 -8.90
C GLN A 109 0.49 8.31 -9.71
N ARG A 110 1.72 8.24 -9.16
CA ARG A 110 2.83 7.52 -9.81
C ARG A 110 2.51 6.04 -10.06
N MET A 111 1.82 5.39 -9.13
CA MET A 111 1.38 4.00 -9.30
C MET A 111 0.37 3.85 -10.44
N ALA A 112 -0.60 4.76 -10.55
CA ALA A 112 -1.62 4.74 -11.59
C ALA A 112 -1.04 4.93 -13.01
N GLU A 113 0.07 5.65 -13.15
CA GLU A 113 0.78 5.85 -14.42
C GLU A 113 1.52 4.59 -14.92
N ARG A 114 1.68 3.56 -14.08
CA ARG A 114 2.37 2.32 -14.49
C ARG A 114 1.49 1.50 -15.43
N PRO A 115 1.96 1.12 -16.65
CA PRO A 115 1.16 0.36 -17.61
C PRO A 115 0.61 -0.96 -17.05
N ALA A 116 1.39 -1.67 -16.24
CA ALA A 116 0.97 -2.92 -15.61
C ALA A 116 -0.15 -2.71 -14.57
N VAL A 117 -0.16 -1.58 -13.87
CA VAL A 117 -1.23 -1.22 -12.92
C VAL A 117 -2.50 -0.88 -13.70
N ALA A 118 -2.40 -0.03 -14.72
CA ALA A 118 -3.54 0.32 -15.57
C ALA A 118 -4.18 -0.92 -16.23
N ALA A 119 -3.36 -1.83 -16.77
CA ALA A 119 -3.82 -3.08 -17.36
C ALA A 119 -4.53 -3.99 -16.34
N ALA A 120 -4.00 -4.11 -15.12
CA ALA A 120 -4.63 -4.89 -14.06
C ALA A 120 -5.98 -4.30 -13.63
N LEU A 121 -6.04 -2.98 -13.44
CA LEU A 121 -7.29 -2.29 -13.08
C LEU A 121 -8.36 -2.43 -14.16
N GLU A 122 -7.98 -2.39 -15.44
CA GLU A 122 -8.90 -2.64 -16.55
C GLU A 122 -9.40 -4.09 -16.57
N ALA A 123 -8.50 -5.07 -16.42
CA ALA A 123 -8.85 -6.48 -16.39
C ALA A 123 -9.78 -6.84 -15.21
N GLU A 124 -9.67 -6.13 -14.09
CA GLU A 124 -10.53 -6.29 -12.92
C GLU A 124 -11.81 -5.43 -12.96
N GLY A 125 -11.99 -4.57 -13.98
CA GLY A 125 -13.18 -3.71 -14.11
C GLY A 125 -13.22 -2.54 -13.11
N LEU A 126 -12.05 -2.04 -12.70
CA LEU A 126 -11.87 -1.07 -11.61
C LEU A 126 -11.36 0.31 -12.07
N LYS A 127 -11.55 0.64 -13.36
CA LYS A 127 -11.29 1.99 -13.91
C LYS A 127 -12.30 3.01 -13.40
#